data_AF-A0A964E138-F1
#
_entry.id   AF-A0A964E138-F1
#
_cell.length_a   1.000
_cell.length_b   1.000
_cell.length_c   1.000
_cell.angle_alpha   90.00
_cell.angle_beta   90.00
_cell.angle_gamma   90.00
#
_symmetry.space_group_name_H-M   'P 1'
#
loop_
_entity.id
_entity.type
_entity.pdbx_description
1 polymer ?
#
loop_
_entity_poly.entity_id
_entity_poly.type
_entity_poly.pdbx_seq_one_letter_code
_entity_poly.pdbx_strand_id
1 'polypeptide(L)'
;MQAEFDYVERLAETNRRLNLTISLSYRGRDKIVAAARAMAEAVRAGTIQPNDLDEARVKPFLWTRTMIDRDLLIRMSGEKRIPNFLLWQCNCSEFSFS
;
A
#
# COMPACT_ATOMS: atom_id res chain seq x y z
N MET A 1 -7.87 -4.44 -20.77
CA MET A 1 -6.94 -4.41 -19.62
C MET A 1 -7.68 -4.51 -18.30
N GLN A 2 -8.62 -3.62 -17.95
CA GLN A 2 -9.39 -3.75 -16.70
C GLN A 2 -10.20 -5.05 -16.63
N ALA A 3 -10.94 -5.38 -17.69
CA ALA A 3 -11.71 -6.62 -17.76
C ALA A 3 -10.88 -7.91 -17.58
N GLU A 4 -9.59 -7.88 -17.97
CA GLU A 4 -8.67 -9.01 -17.79
C GLU A 4 -8.26 -9.15 -16.32
N PHE A 5 -7.99 -8.03 -15.64
CA PHE A 5 -7.72 -8.04 -14.19
C PHE A 5 -8.93 -8.53 -13.41
N ASP A 6 -10.12 -8.03 -13.73
CA ASP A 6 -11.36 -8.45 -13.07
C ASP A 6 -11.60 -9.96 -13.26
N TYR A 7 -11.33 -10.50 -14.46
CA TYR A 7 -11.43 -11.94 -14.72
C TYR A 7 -10.45 -12.76 -13.86
N VAL A 8 -9.18 -12.34 -13.80
CA VAL A 8 -8.15 -13.03 -13.01
C VAL A 8 -8.43 -12.94 -11.51
N GLU A 9 -8.88 -11.78 -11.02
CA GLU A 9 -9.25 -11.59 -9.62
C GLU A 9 -10.36 -12.56 -9.24
N ARG A 10 -11.42 -12.67 -10.05
CA ARG A 10 -12.53 -13.62 -9.82
C ARG A 10 -12.07 -15.07 -9.80
N LEU A 11 -11.19 -15.46 -10.71
CA LEU A 11 -10.62 -16.81 -10.73
C LEU A 11 -9.76 -17.09 -9.48
N ALA A 12 -9.14 -16.05 -8.91
CA ALA A 12 -8.24 -16.16 -7.77
C ALA A 12 -8.92 -15.92 -6.41
N GLU A 13 -10.20 -15.55 -6.35
CA GLU A 13 -10.91 -15.18 -5.11
C GLU A 13 -10.81 -16.23 -3.99
N THR A 14 -10.80 -17.53 -4.34
CA THR A 14 -10.71 -18.62 -3.35
C THR A 14 -9.28 -19.02 -3.00
N ASN A 15 -8.27 -18.42 -3.64
CA ASN A 15 -6.87 -18.76 -3.40
C ASN A 15 -6.41 -18.23 -2.05
N ARG A 16 -5.88 -19.12 -1.21
CA ARG A 16 -5.37 -18.76 0.13
C ARG A 16 -3.86 -18.91 0.30
N ARG A 17 -3.17 -19.47 -0.70
CA ARG A 17 -1.74 -19.78 -0.61
C ARG A 17 -0.84 -18.60 -0.98
N LEU A 18 -1.27 -17.74 -1.89
CA LEU A 18 -0.48 -16.64 -2.40
C LEU A 18 -1.37 -15.44 -2.68
N ASN A 19 -0.98 -14.28 -2.14
CA ASN A 19 -1.54 -12.99 -2.49
C ASN A 19 -0.54 -12.24 -3.39
N LEU A 20 -0.82 -12.21 -4.70
CA LEU A 20 -0.01 -11.47 -5.66
C LEU A 20 -0.60 -10.07 -5.85
N THR A 21 0.17 -9.04 -5.52
CA THR A 21 -0.20 -7.64 -5.78
C THR A 21 0.66 -7.09 -6.89
N ILE A 22 0.02 -6.70 -8.01
CA ILE A 22 0.70 -6.06 -9.13
C ILE A 22 0.41 -4.56 -9.06
N SER A 23 1.47 -3.76 -9.04
CA SER A 23 1.38 -2.30 -8.94
C SER A 23 1.75 -1.66 -10.26
N LEU A 24 0.75 -1.20 -11.01
CA LEU A 24 0.93 -0.46 -12.26
C LEU A 24 0.84 1.03 -12.01
N SER A 25 1.79 1.81 -12.56
CA SER A 25 1.85 3.27 -12.39
C SER A 25 1.80 3.73 -10.93
N TYR A 26 2.32 2.90 -10.00
CA TYR A 26 2.28 3.20 -8.58
C TYR A 26 3.32 4.27 -8.21
N ARG A 27 2.90 5.20 -7.35
CA ARG A 27 3.72 6.27 -6.77
C ARG A 27 3.39 6.42 -5.29
N GLY A 28 4.30 6.01 -4.42
CA GLY A 28 4.08 5.96 -2.96
C GLY A 28 3.71 7.30 -2.36
N ARG A 29 4.39 8.39 -2.74
CA ARG A 29 4.07 9.75 -2.29
C ARG A 29 2.65 10.16 -2.61
N ASP A 30 2.16 9.86 -3.82
CA ASP A 30 0.79 10.20 -4.22
C ASP A 30 -0.22 9.44 -3.36
N LYS A 31 0.11 8.21 -2.94
CA LYS A 31 -0.76 7.41 -2.05
C LYS A 31 -0.79 7.94 -0.63
N ILE A 32 0.33 8.44 -0.13
CA ILE A 32 0.38 9.12 1.18
C ILE A 32 -0.46 10.41 1.15
N VAL A 33 -0.34 11.21 0.08
CA VAL A 33 -1.15 12.42 -0.09
C VAL A 33 -2.64 12.09 -0.16
N ALA A 34 -3.03 11.03 -0.88
CA ALA A 34 -4.41 10.59 -0.93
C ALA A 34 -4.95 10.14 0.44
N ALA A 35 -4.17 9.38 1.20
CA ALA A 35 -4.52 8.96 2.55
C ALA A 35 -4.67 10.17 3.50
N ALA A 36 -3.75 11.12 3.44
CA ALA A 36 -3.82 12.35 4.23
C ALA A 36 -5.08 13.17 3.93
N ARG A 37 -5.46 13.31 2.65
CA ARG A 37 -6.71 13.97 2.25
C ARG A 37 -7.94 13.24 2.79
N ALA A 38 -7.97 11.91 2.69
CA ALA A 38 -9.08 11.11 3.22
C ALA A 38 -9.22 11.23 4.75
N MET A 39 -8.10 11.25 5.48
CA MET A 39 -8.10 11.48 6.93
C MET A 39 -8.62 12.88 7.28
N ALA A 40 -8.17 13.91 6.56
CA ALA A 40 -8.64 15.27 6.78
C ALA A 40 -10.15 15.40 6.58
N GLU A 41 -10.71 14.75 5.56
CA GLU A 41 -12.16 14.69 5.34
C GLU A 41 -12.89 13.94 6.46
N ALA A 42 -12.34 12.82 6.94
CA ALA A 42 -12.92 12.04 8.03
C ALA A 42 -12.94 12.84 9.36
N VAL A 43 -11.88 13.60 9.63
CA VAL A 43 -11.81 14.54 10.76
C VAL A 43 -12.84 15.66 10.59
N ARG A 44 -12.91 16.27 9.41
CA ARG A 44 -13.87 17.35 9.11
C ARG A 44 -15.32 16.88 9.27
N ALA A 45 -15.62 15.63 8.92
CA ALA A 45 -16.92 15.01 9.10
C ALA A 45 -17.22 14.59 10.56
N GLY A 46 -16.26 14.71 11.48
CA GLY A 46 -16.40 14.30 12.87
C GLY A 46 -16.39 12.79 13.10
N THR A 47 -16.06 11.99 12.08
CA THR A 47 -16.00 10.52 12.18
C THR A 47 -14.80 10.00 12.97
N ILE A 48 -13.73 10.80 13.03
CA ILE A 48 -12.54 10.55 13.86
C ILE A 48 -12.05 11.88 14.45
N GLN A 49 -11.39 11.85 15.60
CA GLN A 49 -10.71 13.02 16.14
C GLN A 49 -9.24 13.04 15.70
N PRO A 50 -8.61 14.22 15.53
CA PRO A 50 -7.19 14.31 15.21
C PRO A 50 -6.30 13.56 16.22
N ASN A 51 -6.65 13.61 17.50
CA ASN A 51 -5.92 12.95 18.58
C ASN A 51 -6.08 11.42 18.57
N ASP A 52 -7.02 10.89 17.80
CA ASP A 52 -7.18 9.46 17.62
C ASP A 52 -6.22 8.88 16.56
N LEU A 53 -5.54 9.74 15.78
CA LEU A 53 -4.67 9.29 14.69
C LEU A 53 -3.35 8.76 15.24
N ASP A 54 -3.16 7.46 15.10
CA ASP A 54 -1.91 6.73 15.29
C ASP A 54 -1.60 5.87 14.05
N GLU A 55 -0.51 5.11 14.08
CA GLU A 55 -0.11 4.24 12.96
C GLU A 55 -1.20 3.23 12.57
N ALA A 56 -1.91 2.66 13.55
CA ALA A 56 -2.98 1.71 13.32
C ALA A 56 -4.21 2.37 12.70
N ARG A 57 -4.55 3.59 13.13
CA ARG A 57 -5.65 4.39 12.60
C ARG A 57 -5.36 5.02 11.24
N VAL A 58 -4.09 5.14 10.83
CA VAL A 58 -3.72 5.54 9.46
C VAL A 58 -3.94 4.41 8.46
N LYS A 59 -3.71 3.15 8.86
CA LYS A 59 -3.77 1.97 7.96
C LYS A 59 -5.04 1.90 7.10
N PRO A 60 -6.27 2.13 7.60
CA PRO A 60 -7.50 2.08 6.80
C PRO A 60 -7.55 3.10 5.65
N PHE A 61 -6.82 4.22 5.77
CA PHE A 61 -6.78 5.28 4.75
C PHE A 61 -5.76 4.99 3.65
N LEU A 62 -4.86 4.03 3.86
CA LEU A 62 -3.88 3.64 2.85
C LEU A 62 -4.54 2.79 1.76
N TRP A 63 -4.13 3.00 0.51
CA TRP A 63 -4.53 2.13 -0.62
C TRP A 63 -4.17 0.66 -0.40
N THR A 64 -3.10 0.44 0.35
CA THR A 64 -2.51 -0.85 0.68
C THR A 64 -3.09 -1.45 1.96
N ARG A 65 -4.22 -0.94 2.48
CA ARG A 65 -4.80 -1.38 3.77
C ARG A 65 -5.05 -2.89 3.88
N THR A 66 -5.24 -3.57 2.76
CA THR A 66 -5.45 -5.03 2.67
C THR A 66 -4.14 -5.80 2.52
N MET A 67 -3.01 -5.12 2.31
CA MET A 67 -1.70 -5.73 2.24
C MET A 67 -1.18 -5.98 3.65
N ILE A 68 -0.49 -7.11 3.80
CA ILE A 68 0.35 -7.39 4.96
C ILE A 68 1.62 -6.55 4.82
N ASP A 69 2.20 -6.14 5.95
CA ASP A 69 3.48 -5.43 5.97
C ASP A 69 4.57 -6.29 5.32
N ARG A 70 5.57 -5.64 4.72
CA ARG A 70 6.55 -6.33 3.88
C ARG A 70 7.82 -6.59 4.67
N ASP A 71 8.22 -7.85 4.72
CA ASP A 71 9.49 -8.24 5.36
C ASP A 71 10.70 -8.00 4.46
N LEU A 72 10.54 -8.14 3.14
CA LEU A 72 11.63 -8.06 2.17
C LEU A 72 11.26 -7.27 0.91
N LEU A 73 12.11 -6.32 0.54
CA LEU A 73 12.07 -5.61 -0.74
C LEU A 73 13.28 -6.03 -1.60
N ILE A 74 12.99 -6.62 -2.76
CA ILE A 74 14.00 -7.02 -3.75
C ILE A 74 14.02 -6.01 -4.90
N ARG A 75 15.20 -5.53 -5.29
CA ARG A 75 15.41 -4.64 -6.44
C ARG A 75 16.52 -5.14 -7.35
N MET A 76 16.17 -5.47 -8.60
CA MET A 76 17.03 -6.12 -9.61
C MET A 76 17.72 -5.13 -10.57
N SER A 77 18.37 -4.09 -10.04
CA SER A 77 18.92 -3.00 -10.86
C SER A 77 20.28 -2.48 -10.38
N GLY A 78 20.87 -3.06 -9.33
CA GLY A 78 22.07 -2.54 -8.66
C GLY A 78 21.90 -1.17 -7.96
N GLU A 79 20.84 -0.41 -8.24
CA GLU A 79 20.57 0.88 -7.62
C GLU A 79 20.16 0.75 -6.15
N LYS A 80 21.00 1.24 -5.22
CA LYS A 80 20.72 1.28 -3.78
C LYS A 80 19.86 2.49 -3.40
N ARG A 81 18.63 2.53 -3.90
CA ARG A 81 17.63 3.54 -3.51
C ARG A 81 16.26 2.91 -3.35
N ILE A 82 15.46 3.48 -2.46
CA ILE A 82 14.04 3.14 -2.34
C ILE A 82 13.33 3.77 -3.55
N PRO A 83 12.73 2.98 -4.46
CA PRO A 83 11.87 3.54 -5.48
C PRO A 83 10.68 4.19 -4.78
N ASN A 84 10.00 5.16 -5.41
CA ASN A 84 8.79 5.77 -4.87
C ASN A 84 7.62 4.73 -4.80
N PHE A 85 7.77 3.71 -3.97
CA PHE A 85 7.07 2.44 -3.96
C PHE A 85 6.96 1.97 -2.51
N LEU A 86 5.74 1.65 -2.07
CA LEU A 86 5.45 1.13 -0.73
C LEU A 86 6.13 1.86 0.45
N LEU A 87 6.29 3.19 0.36
CA LEU A 87 7.05 3.99 1.32
C LEU A 87 6.61 3.82 2.78
N TRP A 88 5.31 3.64 3.01
CA TRP A 88 4.77 3.40 4.35
C TRP A 88 4.98 1.93 4.78
N GLN A 89 4.76 0.99 3.88
CA GLN A 89 4.80 -0.45 4.18
C GLN A 89 6.23 -0.96 4.36
N CYS A 90 7.22 -0.23 3.86
CA CYS A 90 8.62 -0.65 3.88
C CYS A 90 9.40 -0.18 5.11
N ASN A 91 8.74 0.36 6.15
CA ASN A 91 9.39 0.91 7.34
C ASN A 91 10.34 -0.09 8.03
N CYS A 92 9.95 -1.36 8.11
CA CYS A 92 10.72 -2.44 8.74
C CYS A 92 11.21 -3.50 7.73
N SER A 93 11.19 -3.21 6.43
CA SER A 93 11.62 -4.18 5.42
C SER A 93 13.14 -4.31 5.36
N GLU A 94 13.62 -5.54 5.15
CA GLU A 94 14.96 -5.79 4.65
C GLU A 94 15.06 -5.43 3.16
N PHE A 95 16.25 -5.03 2.73
CA PHE A 95 16.51 -4.64 1.34
C PHE A 95 17.57 -5.53 0.72
N SER A 96 17.19 -6.22 -0.37
CA SER A 96 18.12 -6.94 -1.22
C SER A 96 18.25 -6.21 -2.56
N PHE A 97 19.48 -5.81 -2.88
CA PHE A 97 19.83 -5.17 -4.15
C PHE A 97 20.69 -6.13 -4.96
N SER A 98 20.23 -6.49 -6.16
CA SER A 98 20.93 -7.38 -7.10
C SER A 98 21.08 -6.73 -8.46
#